data_AF-A0A3A1R0A2-F1
#
_entry.id   AF-A0A3A1R0A2-F1
#
_cell.length_a   1.000
_cell.length_b   1.000
_cell.length_c   1.000
_cell.angle_alpha   90.00
_cell.angle_beta   90.00
_cell.angle_gamma   90.00
#
_symmetry.space_group_name_H-M   'P 1'
#
loop_
_entity.id
_entity.type
_entity.pdbx_description
1 polymer ?
#
loop_
_entity_poly.entity_id
_entity_poly.type
_entity_poly.pdbx_seq_one_letter_code
_entity_poly.pdbx_strand_id
1 'polypeptide(L)' 'MLFTAEFGTMIEEISIKGANTLGKAASNRDDQVLYLKQRLNMFLEVIESIDPETTELEDIDRLIQMIDDLEMKVDQFKK' A
#
# COMPACT_ATOMS: atom_id res chain seq x y z
N MET A 1 15.41 -0.21 -3.38
CA MET A 1 15.03 -0.15 -4.82
C MET A 1 14.37 -1.44 -5.33
N LEU A 2 14.65 -2.63 -4.78
CA LEU A 2 13.95 -3.88 -5.17
C LEU A 2 12.48 -3.92 -4.70
N PHE A 3 12.18 -3.38 -3.51
CA PHE A 3 10.82 -3.36 -2.96
C PHE A 3 9.83 -2.55 -3.80
N THR A 4 10.26 -1.44 -4.42
CA THR A 4 9.42 -0.63 -5.31
C THR A 4 9.16 -1.32 -6.66
N ALA A 5 10.11 -2.15 -7.13
CA ALA A 5 10.02 -2.85 -8.41
C ALA A 5 9.06 -4.04 -8.34
N GLU A 6 9.20 -4.88 -7.29
CA GLU A 6 8.28 -6.02 -7.09
C GLU A 6 6.85 -5.55 -6.76
N PHE A 7 6.72 -4.42 -6.06
CA PHE A 7 5.44 -3.81 -5.77
C PHE A 7 4.76 -3.25 -7.03
N GLY A 8 5.54 -2.62 -7.93
CA GLY A 8 5.03 -2.16 -9.23
C GLY A 8 4.47 -3.32 -10.07
N THR A 9 5.18 -4.45 -10.11
CA THR A 9 4.73 -5.65 -10.84
C THR A 9 3.49 -6.31 -10.23
N MET A 10 3.33 -6.29 -8.90
CA MET A 10 2.13 -6.83 -8.26
C MET A 10 0.87 -6.00 -8.60
N ILE A 11 1.00 -4.68 -8.71
CA ILE A 11 -0.09 -3.79 -9.12
C ILE A 11 -0.44 -3.97 -10.60
N GLU A 12 0.56 -4.15 -11.47
CA GLU A 12 0.32 -4.51 -12.86
C GLU A 12 -0.35 -5.88 -12.98
N GLU A 13 0.05 -6.90 -12.22
CA GLU A 13 -0.58 -8.23 -12.27
C GLU A 13 -2.05 -8.21 -11.80
N ILE A 14 -2.38 -7.47 -10.74
CA ILE A 14 -3.76 -7.28 -10.29
C ILE A 14 -4.57 -6.56 -11.38
N SER A 15 -3.98 -5.56 -12.04
CA SER A 15 -4.61 -4.86 -13.17
C SER A 15 -4.80 -5.78 -14.40
N ILE A 16 -3.82 -6.64 -14.71
CA ILE A 16 -3.83 -7.52 -15.90
C ILE A 16 -4.80 -8.69 -15.73
N LYS A 17 -4.96 -9.25 -14.53
CA LYS A 17 -5.97 -10.31 -14.28
C LYS A 17 -7.41 -9.80 -14.42
N GLY A 18 -7.64 -8.49 -14.36
CA GLY A 18 -8.92 -7.84 -14.70
C GLY A 18 -9.09 -7.45 -16.18
N ALA A 19 -8.07 -7.64 -17.01
CA ALA A 19 -7.97 -7.07 -18.36
C ALA A 19 -8.71 -7.85 -19.47
N ASN A 20 -9.74 -8.64 -19.15
CA ASN A 20 -10.72 -9.06 -20.17
C ASN A 20 -11.94 -8.12 -20.25
N THR A 21 -11.89 -6.96 -19.56
CA THR A 21 -12.78 -5.82 -19.81
C THR A 21 -11.99 -4.51 -19.79
N LEU A 22 -11.73 -3.97 -20.97
CA LEU A 22 -11.05 -2.69 -21.19
C LEU A 22 -11.63 -1.58 -20.29
N GLY A 23 -10.78 -1.02 -19.41
CA GLY A 23 -10.96 0.29 -18.79
C GLY A 23 -11.67 0.38 -17.43
N LYS A 24 -12.13 -0.73 -16.81
CA LYS A 24 -12.90 -0.68 -15.55
C LYS A 24 -12.29 -1.40 -14.34
N ALA A 25 -11.12 -2.01 -14.45
CA ALA A 25 -10.58 -2.85 -13.38
C ALA A 25 -9.91 -2.08 -12.20
N ALA A 26 -9.61 -0.78 -12.35
CA ALA A 26 -9.29 0.10 -11.21
C ALA A 26 -10.55 0.73 -10.58
N SER A 27 -11.75 0.34 -11.02
CA SER A 27 -13.01 1.03 -10.73
C SER A 27 -13.93 0.31 -9.74
N ASN A 28 -13.54 -0.85 -9.22
CA ASN A 28 -14.34 -1.53 -8.20
C ASN A 28 -13.88 -1.09 -6.80
N ARG A 29 -14.80 -0.49 -6.05
CA ARG A 29 -14.61 -0.03 -4.68
C ARG A 29 -14.13 -1.14 -3.75
N ASP A 30 -14.55 -2.38 -3.99
CA ASP A 30 -14.16 -3.52 -3.14
C ASP A 30 -12.67 -3.85 -3.26
N ASP A 31 -12.11 -3.81 -4.47
CA ASP A 31 -10.70 -4.07 -4.71
C ASP A 31 -9.82 -2.94 -4.16
N GLN A 32 -10.28 -1.69 -4.28
CA GLN A 32 -9.63 -0.52 -3.66
C GLN A 32 -9.60 -0.62 -2.13
N VAL A 33 -10.71 -1.03 -1.51
CA VAL A 33 -10.80 -1.26 -0.06
C VAL A 33 -9.91 -2.43 0.37
N LEU A 34 -9.86 -3.52 -0.41
CA LEU A 34 -8.98 -4.65 -0.13
C LEU A 34 -7.51 -4.25 -0.15
N TYR A 35 -7.09 -3.47 -1.15
CA TYR A 35 -5.73 -2.93 -1.22
C TYR A 35 -5.37 -2.12 0.02
N LEU A 36 -6.23 -1.19 0.45
CA LEU A 36 -5.98 -0.36 1.63
C LEU A 36 -5.85 -1.21 2.89
N LYS A 37 -6.69 -2.24 3.05
CA LYS A 37 -6.60 -3.20 4.17
C LYS A 37 -5.28 -3.96 4.17
N GLN A 38 -4.83 -4.43 3.00
CA GLN A 38 -3.54 -5.11 2.89
C GLN A 38 -2.38 -4.20 3.28
N ARG A 39 -2.39 -2.94 2.80
CA ARG A 39 -1.35 -1.97 3.15
C ARG A 39 -1.34 -1.59 4.63
N LEU A 40 -2.53 -1.48 5.25
CA LEU A 40 -2.63 -1.24 6.68
C LEU A 40 -2.11 -2.42 7.50
N ASN A 41 -2.42 -3.66 7.10
CA ASN A 41 -1.88 -4.84 7.77
C ASN A 41 -0.35 -4.91 7.68
N MET A 42 0.23 -4.59 6.52
CA MET A 42 1.69 -4.52 6.38
C MET A 42 2.30 -3.43 7.29
N PHE A 43 1.63 -2.27 7.42
CA PHE A 43 2.06 -1.23 8.35
C PHE A 43 2.03 -1.70 9.81
N LEU A 44 1.00 -2.45 10.21
CA LEU A 44 0.91 -3.04 11.54
C LEU A 44 2.04 -4.05 11.81
N GLU A 45 2.35 -4.92 10.84
CA GLU A 45 3.48 -5.85 10.95
C GLU A 45 4.81 -5.12 11.16
N VAL A 46 5.01 -3.99 10.47
CA VAL A 46 6.21 -3.15 10.68
C VAL A 46 6.22 -2.57 12.10
N ILE A 47 5.10 -2.02 12.59
CA ILE A 47 5.02 -1.52 13.97
C ILE A 47 5.31 -2.62 14.99
N GLU A 48 4.76 -3.82 14.81
CA GLU A 48 4.96 -4.94 15.73
C GLU A 48 6.41 -5.45 15.73
N SER A 49 7.13 -5.26 14.62
CA SER A 49 8.54 -5.64 14.50
C SER A 49 9.52 -4.64 15.12
N ILE A 50 9.03 -3.45 15.48
CA ILE A 50 9.88 -2.37 16.00
C ILE A 50 10.05 -2.52 17.53
N ASP A 51 11.29 -2.45 17.97
CA ASP A 51 11.66 -2.44 19.38
C ASP A 51 11.87 -0.99 19.86
N PRO A 52 11.03 -0.49 20.78
CA PRO A 52 11.10 0.90 21.24
C PRO A 52 12.41 1.27 21.92
N GLU A 53 13.19 0.31 22.42
CA GLU A 53 14.49 0.56 23.04
C GLU A 53 15.59 0.83 22.01
N THR A 54 15.40 0.39 20.75
CA THR A 54 16.40 0.49 19.67
C THR A 54 15.91 1.29 18.46
N THR A 55 14.68 1.80 18.50
CA THR A 55 14.08 2.62 17.43
C THR A 55 14.76 3.98 17.34
N GLU A 56 15.16 4.38 16.12
CA GLU A 56 15.73 5.70 15.86
C GLU A 56 14.68 6.67 15.26
N LEU A 57 15.01 7.97 15.21
CA LEU A 57 14.10 8.98 14.64
C LEU A 57 13.81 8.70 13.17
N GLU A 58 14.79 8.21 12.43
CA GLU A 58 14.67 7.84 11.02
C GLU A 58 13.66 6.70 10.81
N ASP A 59 13.50 5.80 11.77
CA ASP A 59 12.49 4.74 11.69
C ASP A 59 11.09 5.30 11.95
N ILE A 60 10.96 6.27 12.86
CA ILE A 60 9.71 7.00 13.09
C ILE A 60 9.31 7.78 11.82
N ASP A 61 10.27 8.45 11.17
CA ASP A 61 10.03 9.17 9.92
C ASP A 61 9.55 8.23 8.80
N ARG A 62 10.08 6.99 8.74
CA ARG A 62 9.61 5.96 7.80
C ARG A 62 8.17 5.53 8.10
N LEU A 63 7.80 5.36 9.38
CA LEU A 63 6.44 5.02 9.76
C LEU A 63 5.45 6.13 9.36
N ILE A 64 5.83 7.39 9.57
CA ILE A 64 5.02 8.55 9.18
C ILE A 64 4.84 8.57 7.65
N GLN A 65 5.91 8.40 6.88
CA GLN A 65 5.88 8.33 5.42
C GLN A 65 4.93 7.22 4.92
N MET A 66 4.93 6.05 5.57
CA MET A 66 4.04 4.94 5.20
C MET A 66 2.55 5.28 5.40
N ILE A 67 2.23 6.04 6.44
CA ILE A 67 0.86 6.53 6.69
C ILE A 67 0.49 7.61 5.68
N ASP A 68 1.36 8.58 5.41
CA ASP A 68 1.11 9.64 4.42
C ASP A 68 0.83 9.05 3.02
N ASP A 69 1.59 8.04 2.62
CA ASP A 69 1.38 7.31 1.37
C ASP A 69 0.02 6.59 1.34
N LEU A 70 -0.39 6.01 2.48
CA LEU A 70 -1.69 5.37 2.64
C LEU A 70 -2.82 6.39 2.50
N GLU A 71 -2.71 7.55 3.16
CA GLU A 71 -3.67 8.64 3.09
C GLU A 71 -3.81 9.19 1.67
N MET A 72 -2.70 9.40 0.97
CA MET A 72 -2.72 9.78 -0.44
C MET A 72 -3.48 8.77 -1.30
N LYS A 73 -3.34 7.46 -1.02
CA LYS A 73 -4.08 6.41 -1.75
C LYS A 73 -5.56 6.41 -1.43
N VAL A 74 -5.92 6.60 -0.16
CA VAL A 74 -7.32 6.77 0.27
C VAL A 74 -7.97 7.94 -0.48
N ASP A 75 -7.31 9.08 -0.55
CA ASP A 75 -7.85 10.27 -1.22
C ASP A 75 -7.90 10.14 -2.75
N GLN A 76 -6.98 9.36 -3.35
CA GLN A 76 -7.06 8.99 -4.76
C GLN A 76 -8.28 8.11 -5.06
N PHE A 77 -8.65 7.18 -4.17
CA PHE A 77 -9.78 6.28 -4.35
C PHE A 77 -11.15 6.90 -4.00
N LYS A 78 -11.16 7.99 -3.21
CA LYS A 78 -12.38 8.77 -2.96
C LYS A 78 -12.81 9.64 -4.15
N LYS A 79 -11.91 9.97 -5.06
CA LYS A 79 -12.18 10.80 -6.26
C LYS A 79 -12.82 9.97 -7.37
#